data_AF-A0A945AJB9-F1
#
_entry.id   AF-A0A945AJB9-F1
#
_cell.length_a   1.000
_cell.length_b   1.000
_cell.length_c   1.000
_cell.angle_alpha   90.00
_cell.angle_beta   90.00
_cell.angle_gamma   90.00
#
_symmetry.space_group_name_H-M   'P 1'
#
loop_
_entity.id
_entity.type
_entity.pdbx_description
1 polymer ?
#
loop_
_entity_poly.entity_id
_entity_poly.type
_entity_poly.pdbx_seq_one_letter_code
_entity_poly.pdbx_strand_id
1 'polypeptide(L)'
;MNLLPTLALSALLAGLVDPVVGGVLTVAGLAVFLVAWGYLYRVFIDGLNGTKELVVYDWFGWRDYALAGLWLFLIALGYCCLAAFGLGAIISILGWVPSLDNPESAGPLSFLLIIVMVFFYGFFPIVFARYAAEQRLWAAFEPGPLWVDLKRVVSGPYIQTCFGLFGVSMMGNIVLGLLPGVGIVLASFFWFFIMIIFARAFGLLIRQSLAPPEPPVSSMN
;
A
#
# COMPACT_ATOMS: atom_id res chain seq x y z
N MET A 1 6.95 -7.11 -2.14
CA MET A 1 6.65 -7.68 -0.80
C MET A 1 7.70 -7.17 0.17
N ASN A 2 7.29 -6.57 1.30
CA ASN A 2 8.19 -6.07 2.34
C ASN A 2 8.82 -7.24 3.09
N LEU A 3 10.02 -7.63 2.66
CA LEU A 3 10.60 -8.93 3.01
C LEU A 3 11.22 -8.95 4.42
N LEU A 4 11.74 -7.86 4.98
CA LEU A 4 12.51 -7.95 6.24
C LEU A 4 11.69 -8.37 7.48
N PRO A 5 10.55 -7.72 7.83
CA PRO A 5 9.74 -8.13 8.98
C PRO A 5 9.11 -9.50 8.74
N THR A 6 8.67 -9.75 7.50
CA THR A 6 8.01 -10.97 7.09
C THR A 6 8.98 -12.15 7.09
N LEU A 7 10.20 -12.00 6.57
CA LEU A 7 11.25 -13.02 6.58
C LEU A 7 11.74 -13.27 8.01
N ALA A 8 11.94 -12.23 8.82
CA ALA A 8 12.33 -12.39 10.22
C ALA A 8 11.25 -13.15 11.00
N LEU A 9 9.97 -12.79 10.80
CA LEU A 9 8.84 -13.48 11.40
C LEU A 9 8.70 -14.92 10.86
N SER A 10 8.85 -15.15 9.57
CA SER A 10 8.81 -16.49 8.97
C SER A 10 9.97 -17.35 9.44
N ALA A 11 11.18 -16.80 9.58
CA ALA A 11 12.36 -17.52 10.07
C ALA A 11 12.26 -17.82 11.58
N LEU A 12 11.70 -16.89 12.37
CA LEU A 12 11.34 -17.11 13.77
C LEU A 12 10.30 -18.23 13.90
N LEU A 13 9.20 -18.17 13.14
CA LEU A 13 8.13 -19.18 13.15
C LEU A 13 8.61 -20.54 12.65
N ALA A 14 9.60 -20.56 11.75
CA ALA A 14 10.24 -21.78 11.26
C ALA A 14 11.35 -22.32 12.19
N GLY A 15 11.64 -21.66 13.32
CA GLY A 15 12.70 -22.05 14.26
C GLY A 15 14.12 -21.93 13.71
N LEU A 16 14.33 -21.15 12.65
CA LEU A 16 15.62 -20.99 11.97
C LEU A 16 16.52 -19.94 12.64
N VAL A 17 15.99 -19.17 13.60
CA VAL A 17 16.69 -18.09 14.30
C VAL A 17 16.32 -18.14 15.77
N ASP A 18 17.28 -17.80 16.64
CA ASP A 18 17.04 -17.66 18.07
C ASP A 18 15.84 -16.73 18.36
N PRO A 19 14.94 -17.08 19.31
CA PRO A 19 13.73 -16.30 19.57
C PRO A 19 13.97 -14.84 19.95
N VAL A 20 15.04 -14.56 20.70
CA VAL A 20 15.41 -13.19 21.10
C VAL A 20 15.90 -12.41 19.90
N VAL A 21 16.79 -13.01 19.10
CA VAL A 21 17.31 -12.40 17.87
C VAL A 21 16.21 -12.15 16.86
N GLY A 22 15.34 -13.13 16.62
CA GLY A 22 14.20 -12.99 15.73
C GLY A 22 13.22 -11.92 16.21
N GLY A 23 12.91 -11.87 17.51
CA GLY A 23 12.06 -10.84 18.10
C GLY A 23 12.62 -9.42 17.90
N VAL A 24 13.92 -9.22 18.16
CA VAL A 24 14.60 -7.92 17.94
C VAL A 24 14.55 -7.53 16.46
N LEU A 25 14.82 -8.45 15.55
CA LEU A 25 14.78 -8.19 14.11
C LEU A 25 13.37 -7.84 13.63
N THR A 26 12.33 -8.49 14.17
CA THR A 26 10.93 -8.15 13.86
C THR A 26 10.59 -6.75 14.34
N VAL A 27 10.93 -6.38 15.58
CA VAL A 27 10.64 -5.04 16.12
C VAL A 27 11.41 -3.97 15.35
N ALA A 28 12.69 -4.17 15.08
CA ALA A 28 13.50 -3.23 14.30
C ALA A 28 12.97 -3.08 12.87
N GLY A 29 12.63 -4.19 12.21
CA GLY A 29 12.04 -4.19 10.88
C GLY A 29 10.70 -3.48 10.84
N LEU A 30 9.84 -3.69 11.85
CA LEU A 30 8.58 -2.99 11.98
C LEU A 30 8.80 -1.48 12.19
N ALA A 31 9.73 -1.08 13.04
CA ALA A 31 10.04 0.34 13.26
C ALA A 31 10.50 1.04 11.97
N VAL A 32 11.42 0.41 11.23
CA VAL A 32 11.88 0.93 9.92
C VAL A 32 10.72 1.00 8.92
N PHE A 33 9.87 -0.03 8.89
CA PHE A 33 8.68 -0.06 8.04
C PHE A 33 7.73 1.10 8.34
N LEU A 34 7.44 1.36 9.62
CA LEU A 34 6.58 2.47 10.04
C LEU A 34 7.17 3.83 9.63
N VAL A 35 8.47 4.04 9.87
CA VAL A 35 9.16 5.28 9.45
C VAL A 35 9.07 5.46 7.94
N ALA A 36 9.38 4.42 7.17
CA ALA A 36 9.31 4.47 5.71
C ALA A 36 7.90 4.77 5.20
N TRP A 37 6.88 4.17 5.80
CA TRP A 37 5.48 4.42 5.44
C TRP A 37 5.03 5.85 5.76
N GLY A 38 5.38 6.39 6.92
CA GLY A 38 5.07 7.78 7.26
C GLY A 38 5.81 8.79 6.40
N TYR A 39 7.04 8.46 5.96
CA TYR A 39 7.76 9.25 4.98
C TYR A 39 7.02 9.29 3.63
N LEU A 40 6.63 8.12 3.11
CA LEU A 40 5.87 8.00 1.86
C LEU A 40 4.53 8.75 1.93
N TYR A 41 3.88 8.74 3.09
CA TYR A 41 2.67 9.50 3.34
C TYR A 41 2.88 11.01 3.20
N ARG A 42 3.97 11.57 3.74
CA ARG A 42 4.25 13.01 3.55
C ARG A 42 4.47 13.36 2.08
N VAL A 43 5.22 12.53 1.35
CA VAL A 43 5.42 12.70 -0.10
C VAL A 43 4.09 12.64 -0.86
N PHE A 44 3.19 11.73 -0.47
CA PHE A 44 1.85 11.66 -1.03
C PHE A 44 1.03 12.93 -0.76
N ILE A 45 1.03 13.41 0.49
CA ILE A 45 0.30 14.63 0.91
C ILE A 45 0.80 15.85 0.15
N ASP A 46 2.11 15.97 -0.06
CA ASP A 46 2.70 17.02 -0.89
C ASP A 46 2.21 16.95 -2.33
N GLY A 47 2.17 15.75 -2.92
CA GLY A 47 1.58 15.55 -4.24
C GLY A 47 0.11 15.92 -4.29
N LEU A 48 -0.65 15.61 -3.23
CA LEU A 48 -2.07 15.94 -3.12
C LEU A 48 -2.32 17.46 -2.99
N ASN A 49 -1.50 18.15 -2.20
CA ASN A 49 -1.48 19.62 -2.12
C ASN A 49 -0.90 20.26 -3.40
N GLY A 50 -0.23 19.43 -4.19
CA GLY A 50 0.38 19.69 -5.48
C GLY A 50 1.48 20.73 -5.45
N THR A 51 2.42 20.48 -4.54
CA THR A 51 3.76 21.06 -4.58
C THR A 51 4.45 20.72 -5.90
N LYS A 52 5.11 21.73 -6.50
CA LYS A 52 5.68 21.64 -7.86
C LYS A 52 6.86 20.68 -7.96
N GLU A 53 7.63 20.51 -6.88
CA GLU A 53 8.85 19.73 -6.85
C GLU A 53 8.74 18.50 -5.94
N LEU A 54 9.50 17.45 -6.26
CA LEU A 54 9.60 16.27 -5.39
C LEU A 54 10.52 16.68 -4.24
N VAL A 55 9.94 16.91 -3.08
CA VAL A 55 10.72 17.17 -1.88
C VAL A 55 11.18 15.84 -1.31
N VAL A 56 12.49 15.61 -1.33
CA VAL A 56 13.10 14.53 -0.57
C VAL A 56 13.33 15.08 0.83
N TYR A 57 12.55 14.55 1.77
CA TYR A 57 12.62 14.97 3.16
C TYR A 57 13.88 14.43 3.85
N ASP A 58 14.30 15.15 4.87
CA ASP A 58 15.38 14.71 5.73
C ASP A 58 14.91 13.57 6.66
N TRP A 59 15.77 12.59 6.88
CA TRP A 59 15.51 11.45 7.77
C TRP A 59 15.58 11.81 9.25
N PHE A 60 16.14 12.97 9.62
CA PHE A 60 16.22 13.38 11.03
C PHE A 60 14.84 13.55 11.71
N GLY A 61 13.78 13.80 10.93
CA GLY A 61 12.39 13.86 11.39
C GLY A 61 11.72 12.49 11.65
N TRP A 62 12.49 11.41 11.81
CA TRP A 62 12.01 10.02 11.85
C TRP A 62 10.89 9.76 12.86
N ARG A 63 10.84 10.48 13.98
CA ARG A 63 9.80 10.29 15.00
C ARG A 63 8.41 10.65 14.47
N ASP A 64 8.31 11.75 13.73
CA ASP A 64 7.02 12.16 13.16
C ASP A 64 6.59 11.22 12.04
N TYR A 65 7.54 10.71 11.26
CA TYR A 65 7.27 9.69 10.25
C TYR A 65 6.81 8.39 10.91
N ALA A 66 7.47 7.94 11.99
CA ALA A 66 7.07 6.75 12.72
C ALA A 66 5.63 6.87 13.23
N LEU A 67 5.24 8.04 13.78
CA LEU A 67 3.87 8.29 14.25
C LEU A 67 2.86 8.28 13.10
N ALA A 68 3.13 8.99 12.00
CA ALA A 68 2.26 8.98 10.83
C ALA A 68 2.11 7.57 10.24
N GLY A 69 3.22 6.84 10.13
CA GLY A 69 3.25 5.46 9.68
C GLY A 69 2.50 4.51 10.61
N LEU A 70 2.60 4.70 11.93
CA LEU A 70 1.84 3.94 12.93
C LEU A 70 0.34 4.12 12.75
N TRP A 71 -0.13 5.37 12.60
CA TRP A 71 -1.54 5.64 12.34
C TRP A 71 -2.02 4.98 11.04
N LEU A 72 -1.25 5.10 9.97
CA LEU A 72 -1.56 4.43 8.71
C LEU A 72 -1.56 2.90 8.84
N PHE A 73 -0.62 2.35 9.59
CA PHE A 73 -0.55 0.92 9.86
C PHE A 73 -1.78 0.44 10.63
N LEU A 74 -2.21 1.16 11.68
CA LEU A 74 -3.40 0.81 12.46
C LEU A 74 -4.67 0.87 11.61
N ILE A 75 -4.79 1.89 10.76
CA ILE A 75 -5.89 1.99 9.79
C ILE A 75 -5.84 0.79 8.84
N ALA A 76 -4.71 0.57 8.16
CA ALA A 76 -4.54 -0.55 7.24
C ALA A 76 -4.86 -1.90 7.91
N LEU A 77 -4.41 -2.10 9.15
CA LEU A 77 -4.69 -3.30 9.94
C LEU A 77 -6.18 -3.48 10.19
N GLY A 78 -6.89 -2.44 10.66
CA GLY A 78 -8.33 -2.52 10.89
C GLY A 78 -9.11 -2.91 9.64
N TYR A 79 -8.68 -2.42 8.48
CA TYR A 79 -9.28 -2.77 7.20
C TYR A 79 -8.89 -4.15 6.71
N CYS A 80 -7.65 -4.60 6.94
CA CYS A 80 -7.28 -6.00 6.71
C CYS A 80 -8.13 -6.94 7.57
N CYS A 81 -8.43 -6.58 8.82
CA CYS A 81 -9.34 -7.36 9.67
C CYS A 81 -10.77 -7.39 9.10
N LEU A 82 -11.30 -6.25 8.66
CA LEU A 82 -12.60 -6.19 7.98
C LEU A 82 -12.63 -7.03 6.70
N ALA A 83 -11.56 -6.96 5.90
CA ALA A 83 -11.37 -7.75 4.70
C ALA A 83 -11.40 -9.24 5.00
N ALA A 84 -10.60 -9.66 5.99
CA ALA A 84 -10.49 -11.04 6.41
C ALA A 84 -11.83 -11.57 6.93
N PHE A 85 -12.58 -10.75 7.68
CA PHE A 85 -13.91 -11.11 8.14
C PHE A 85 -14.91 -11.25 6.99
N GLY A 86 -14.95 -10.27 6.08
CA GLY A 86 -15.83 -10.32 4.90
C GLY A 86 -15.50 -11.48 3.97
N LEU A 87 -14.21 -11.72 3.74
CA LEU A 87 -13.72 -12.85 2.96
C LEU A 87 -14.07 -14.18 3.63
N GLY A 88 -13.88 -14.29 4.94
CA GLY A 88 -14.25 -15.47 5.73
C GLY A 88 -15.75 -15.76 5.66
N ALA A 89 -16.59 -14.72 5.71
CA ALA A 89 -18.04 -14.86 5.54
C ALA A 89 -18.40 -15.37 4.13
N ILE A 90 -17.80 -14.81 3.07
CA ILE A 90 -18.01 -15.26 1.69
C ILE A 90 -17.60 -16.72 1.52
N ILE A 91 -16.41 -17.09 2.00
CA ILE A 91 -15.89 -18.45 1.96
C ILE A 91 -16.85 -19.42 2.69
N SER A 92 -17.35 -19.02 3.85
CA SER A 92 -18.30 -19.81 4.63
C SER A 92 -19.64 -20.00 3.92
N ILE A 93 -20.15 -18.97 3.22
CA ILE A 93 -21.40 -19.04 2.45
C ILE A 93 -21.25 -19.93 1.21
N LEU A 94 -20.11 -19.82 0.52
CA LEU A 94 -19.82 -20.58 -0.70
C LEU A 94 -19.36 -22.02 -0.41
N GLY A 95 -19.14 -22.37 0.86
CA GLY A 95 -18.65 -23.70 1.26
C GLY A 95 -17.21 -23.99 0.81
N TRP A 96 -16.44 -22.96 0.47
CA TRP A 96 -15.05 -23.09 -0.01
C TRP A 96 -14.06 -23.25 1.14
N VAL A 97 -14.35 -24.15 2.08
CA VAL A 97 -13.43 -24.43 3.18
C VAL A 97 -12.21 -25.16 2.61
N PRO A 98 -11.00 -24.56 2.68
CA PRO A 98 -9.82 -25.22 2.17
C PRO A 98 -9.58 -26.49 2.99
N SER A 99 -9.66 -27.64 2.35
CA SER A 99 -9.22 -28.91 2.94
C SER A 99 -7.80 -29.20 2.46
N LEU A 100 -6.96 -29.70 3.38
CA LEU A 100 -5.60 -30.14 3.06
C LEU A 100 -5.60 -31.31 2.06
N ASP A 101 -6.72 -32.03 1.96
CA ASP A 101 -6.87 -33.21 1.13
C ASP A 101 -7.26 -32.89 -0.33
N ASN A 102 -7.68 -31.65 -0.62
CA ASN A 102 -8.17 -31.28 -1.96
C ASN A 102 -7.48 -30.00 -2.50
N PRO A 103 -6.25 -30.11 -3.01
CA PRO A 103 -5.44 -28.96 -3.45
C PRO A 103 -6.06 -28.16 -4.60
N GLU A 104 -7.00 -28.72 -5.36
CA GLU A 104 -7.74 -28.01 -6.41
C GLU A 104 -8.65 -26.89 -5.84
N SER A 105 -9.10 -27.03 -4.59
CA SER A 105 -9.87 -26.00 -3.89
C SER A 105 -9.05 -24.75 -3.55
N ALA A 106 -7.71 -24.83 -3.58
CA ALA A 106 -6.81 -23.72 -3.31
C ALA A 106 -6.74 -22.70 -4.46
N GLY A 107 -7.07 -23.10 -5.69
CA GLY A 107 -7.00 -22.24 -6.89
C GLY A 107 -7.94 -21.02 -6.80
N PRO A 108 -9.26 -21.21 -6.64
CA PRO A 108 -10.23 -20.12 -6.50
C PRO A 108 -9.93 -19.22 -5.29
N LEU A 109 -9.48 -19.83 -4.18
CA LEU A 109 -9.14 -19.14 -2.94
C LEU A 109 -7.90 -18.24 -3.11
N SER A 110 -6.88 -18.74 -3.80
CA SER A 110 -5.68 -17.96 -4.15
C SER A 110 -6.02 -16.81 -5.09
N PHE A 111 -6.87 -17.04 -6.08
CA PHE A 111 -7.32 -16.00 -7.01
C PHE A 111 -8.12 -14.91 -6.30
N LEU A 112 -9.03 -15.30 -5.41
CA LEU A 112 -9.80 -14.37 -4.57
C LEU A 112 -8.88 -13.57 -3.66
N LEU A 113 -7.85 -14.19 -3.07
CA LEU A 113 -6.86 -13.54 -2.24
C LEU A 113 -6.00 -12.55 -3.05
N ILE A 114 -5.66 -12.87 -4.30
CA ILE A 114 -5.01 -11.95 -5.23
C ILE A 114 -5.92 -10.75 -5.53
N ILE A 115 -7.20 -10.96 -5.81
CA ILE A 115 -8.16 -9.86 -6.04
C ILE A 115 -8.23 -8.97 -4.81
N VAL A 116 -8.39 -9.56 -3.62
CA VAL A 116 -8.42 -8.80 -2.35
C VAL A 116 -7.12 -8.03 -2.17
N MET A 117 -5.96 -8.65 -2.40
CA MET A 117 -4.66 -7.98 -2.33
C MET A 117 -4.57 -6.82 -3.33
N VAL A 118 -4.97 -7.00 -4.59
CA VAL A 118 -4.98 -5.92 -5.58
C VAL A 118 -5.92 -4.80 -5.16
N PHE A 119 -7.09 -5.13 -4.62
CA PHE A 119 -8.06 -4.14 -4.18
C PHE A 119 -7.56 -3.36 -2.95
N PHE A 120 -7.00 -4.06 -1.96
CA PHE A 120 -6.48 -3.48 -0.73
C PHE A 120 -5.14 -2.76 -0.92
N TYR A 121 -4.22 -3.26 -1.75
CA TYR A 121 -2.97 -2.57 -2.00
C TYR A 121 -3.09 -1.47 -3.05
N GLY A 122 -4.05 -1.59 -3.98
CA GLY A 122 -4.28 -0.61 -5.03
C GLY A 122 -5.12 0.58 -4.57
N PHE A 123 -6.26 0.34 -3.91
CA PHE A 123 -7.24 1.40 -3.67
C PHE A 123 -7.21 1.97 -2.24
N PHE A 124 -6.91 1.17 -1.23
CA PHE A 124 -7.00 1.58 0.17
C PHE A 124 -5.94 2.60 0.63
N PRO A 125 -4.66 2.54 0.22
CA PRO A 125 -3.66 3.55 0.62
C PRO A 125 -4.07 4.96 0.20
N ILE A 126 -4.85 5.07 -0.87
CA ILE A 126 -5.25 6.31 -1.52
C ILE A 126 -6.49 6.93 -0.86
N VAL A 127 -7.45 6.09 -0.46
CA VAL A 127 -8.58 6.52 0.37
C VAL A 127 -8.08 6.97 1.74
N PHE A 128 -7.18 6.20 2.37
CA PHE A 128 -6.67 6.57 3.70
C PHE A 128 -5.79 7.78 3.72
N ALA A 129 -4.91 7.92 2.72
CA ALA A 129 -4.05 9.07 2.70
C ALA A 129 -4.84 10.37 2.47
N ARG A 130 -5.97 10.32 1.74
CA ARG A 130 -6.90 11.45 1.62
C ARG A 130 -7.72 11.71 2.89
N TYR A 131 -8.36 10.69 3.47
CA TYR A 131 -9.15 10.88 4.71
C TYR A 131 -8.29 11.28 5.91
N ALA A 132 -7.02 10.83 5.96
CA ALA A 132 -6.04 11.32 6.91
C ALA A 132 -5.63 12.77 6.63
N ALA A 133 -5.48 13.17 5.35
CA ALA A 133 -5.22 14.56 4.96
C ALA A 133 -6.37 15.50 5.38
N GLU A 134 -7.61 15.06 5.20
CA GLU A 134 -8.81 15.83 5.53
C GLU A 134 -9.17 15.78 7.02
N GLN A 135 -8.40 15.08 7.86
CA GLN A 135 -8.71 14.80 9.28
C GLN A 135 -10.08 14.14 9.52
N ARG A 136 -10.64 13.48 8.49
CA ARG A 136 -11.97 12.85 8.51
C ARG A 136 -11.86 11.33 8.60
N LEU A 137 -11.09 10.83 9.56
CA LEU A 137 -10.86 9.38 9.73
C LEU A 137 -12.16 8.56 9.83
N TRP A 138 -13.18 9.11 10.49
CA TRP A 138 -14.48 8.46 10.63
C TRP A 138 -15.22 8.28 9.30
N ALA A 139 -15.08 9.23 8.37
CA ALA A 139 -15.74 9.16 7.07
C ALA A 139 -15.12 8.09 6.16
N ALA A 140 -13.92 7.60 6.46
CA ALA A 140 -13.34 6.44 5.76
C ALA A 140 -14.16 5.16 6.02
N PHE A 141 -14.86 5.07 7.16
CA PHE A 141 -15.72 3.92 7.49
C PHE A 141 -17.14 4.03 6.92
N GLU A 142 -17.47 5.13 6.23
CA GLU A 142 -18.75 5.32 5.57
C GLU A 142 -18.66 4.79 4.12
N PRO A 143 -19.32 3.66 3.78
CA PRO A 143 -19.14 3.02 2.48
C PRO A 143 -19.66 3.86 1.31
N GLY A 144 -20.69 4.69 1.53
CA GLY A 144 -21.30 5.53 0.49
C GLY A 144 -20.35 6.60 -0.05
N PRO A 145 -19.90 7.55 0.78
CA PRO A 145 -18.95 8.60 0.38
C PRO A 145 -17.65 8.02 -0.19
N LEU A 146 -17.12 6.96 0.44
CA LEU A 146 -15.92 6.26 -0.01
C LEU A 146 -16.08 5.75 -1.44
N TRP A 147 -17.22 5.16 -1.78
CA TRP A 147 -17.45 4.63 -3.13
C TRP A 147 -17.60 5.72 -4.20
N VAL A 148 -18.24 6.84 -3.85
CA VAL A 148 -18.37 8.01 -4.75
C VAL A 148 -17.00 8.61 -5.05
N ASP A 149 -16.18 8.77 -4.02
CA ASP A 149 -14.82 9.28 -4.15
C ASP A 149 -13.93 8.32 -4.94
N LEU A 150 -14.02 7.01 -4.66
CA LEU A 150 -13.28 5.99 -5.36
C LEU A 150 -13.59 6.03 -6.87
N LYS A 151 -14.88 6.14 -7.25
CA LYS A 151 -15.28 6.26 -8.66
C LYS A 151 -14.72 7.50 -9.36
N ARG A 152 -14.52 8.60 -8.64
CA ARG A 152 -13.92 9.83 -9.20
C ARG A 152 -12.42 9.69 -9.38
N VAL A 153 -11.75 9.08 -8.40
CA VAL A 153 -10.29 8.93 -8.38
C VAL A 153 -9.82 7.85 -9.36
N VAL A 154 -10.54 6.74 -9.44
CA VAL A 154 -10.23 5.60 -10.32
C VAL A 154 -10.56 5.96 -11.76
N SER A 155 -9.65 6.69 -12.38
CA SER A 155 -9.67 7.10 -13.78
C SER A 155 -8.68 6.27 -14.61
N GLY A 156 -8.76 6.38 -15.94
CA GLY A 156 -7.80 5.72 -16.84
C GLY A 156 -6.32 5.96 -16.47
N PRO A 157 -5.89 7.22 -16.26
CA PRO A 157 -4.52 7.54 -15.82
C PRO A 157 -4.13 6.91 -14.48
N TYR A 158 -5.07 6.81 -13.56
CA TYR A 158 -4.86 6.17 -12.26
C TYR A 158 -4.60 4.67 -12.42
N ILE A 159 -5.44 3.97 -13.19
CA ILE A 159 -5.29 2.54 -13.48
C ILE A 159 -3.95 2.28 -14.18
N GLN A 160 -3.59 3.11 -15.17
CA GLN A 160 -2.29 3.04 -15.84
C GLN A 160 -1.12 3.20 -14.86
N THR A 161 -1.25 4.09 -13.88
CA THR A 161 -0.23 4.29 -12.84
C THR A 161 -0.11 3.08 -11.91
N CYS A 162 -1.23 2.43 -11.55
CA CYS A 162 -1.21 1.17 -10.80
C CYS A 162 -0.50 0.05 -11.58
N PHE A 163 -0.82 -0.12 -12.88
CA PHE A 163 -0.14 -1.09 -13.72
C PHE A 163 1.33 -0.73 -13.95
N GLY A 164 1.67 0.56 -14.06
CA GLY A 164 3.04 1.04 -14.13
C GLY A 164 3.82 0.69 -12.87
N LEU A 165 3.25 0.95 -11.69
CA LEU A 165 3.84 0.57 -10.41
C LEU A 165 4.09 -0.93 -10.38
N PHE A 166 3.08 -1.74 -10.70
CA PHE A 166 3.17 -3.19 -10.70
C PHE A 166 4.21 -3.71 -11.70
N GLY A 167 4.21 -3.19 -12.93
CA GLY A 167 5.13 -3.60 -13.99
C GLY A 167 6.58 -3.26 -13.68
N VAL A 168 6.86 -2.00 -13.28
CA VAL A 168 8.21 -1.56 -12.88
C VAL A 168 8.68 -2.32 -11.63
N SER A 169 7.78 -2.52 -10.67
CA SER A 169 8.02 -3.34 -9.47
C SER A 169 8.39 -4.78 -9.80
N MET A 170 7.65 -5.44 -10.69
CA MET A 170 7.95 -6.80 -11.12
C MET A 170 9.28 -6.87 -11.86
N MET A 171 9.52 -5.98 -12.83
CA MET A 171 10.77 -5.95 -13.59
C MET A 171 11.98 -5.78 -12.67
N GLY A 172 11.92 -4.84 -11.73
CA GLY A 172 13.03 -4.65 -10.79
C GLY A 172 13.24 -5.82 -9.86
N ASN A 173 12.18 -6.47 -9.37
CA ASN A 173 12.33 -7.69 -8.57
C ASN A 173 12.93 -8.84 -9.38
N ILE A 174 12.56 -8.99 -10.65
CA ILE A 174 13.17 -10.02 -11.53
C ILE A 174 14.64 -9.72 -11.73
N VAL A 175 15.00 -8.49 -12.13
CA VAL A 175 16.40 -8.12 -12.42
C VAL A 175 17.27 -8.18 -11.16
N LEU A 176 16.81 -7.59 -10.07
CA LEU A 176 17.60 -7.52 -8.82
C LEU A 176 17.58 -8.84 -8.07
N GLY A 177 16.50 -9.64 -8.19
CA GLY A 177 16.40 -10.96 -7.57
C GLY A 177 17.35 -12.00 -8.15
N LEU A 178 17.86 -11.79 -9.38
CA LEU A 178 18.87 -12.65 -9.98
C LEU A 178 20.27 -12.48 -9.35
N LEU A 179 20.48 -11.46 -8.50
CA LEU A 179 21.76 -11.20 -7.84
C LEU A 179 21.81 -11.91 -6.48
N PRO A 180 22.59 -12.99 -6.31
CA PRO A 180 22.67 -13.70 -5.04
C PRO A 180 23.26 -12.81 -3.94
N GLY A 181 22.65 -12.83 -2.76
CA GLY A 181 23.05 -12.06 -1.58
C GLY A 181 22.71 -10.57 -1.67
N VAL A 182 23.26 -9.85 -2.64
CA VAL A 182 23.13 -8.38 -2.76
C VAL A 182 21.77 -7.95 -3.32
N GLY A 183 21.11 -8.83 -4.09
CA GLY A 183 19.84 -8.55 -4.75
C GLY A 183 18.73 -8.11 -3.81
N ILE A 184 18.64 -8.69 -2.62
CA ILE A 184 17.60 -8.36 -1.62
C ILE A 184 17.77 -6.92 -1.10
N VAL A 185 19.01 -6.52 -0.84
CA VAL A 185 19.33 -5.17 -0.35
C VAL A 185 19.00 -4.15 -1.46
N LEU A 186 19.50 -4.38 -2.67
CA LEU A 186 19.22 -3.51 -3.83
C LEU A 186 17.73 -3.43 -4.14
N ALA A 187 17.01 -4.56 -4.09
CA ALA A 187 15.57 -4.61 -4.30
C ALA A 187 14.83 -3.78 -3.24
N SER A 188 15.30 -3.77 -1.99
CA SER A 188 14.70 -2.97 -0.91
C SER A 188 14.87 -1.46 -1.17
N PHE A 189 16.06 -1.02 -1.57
CA PHE A 189 16.30 0.38 -1.95
C PHE A 189 15.49 0.77 -3.18
N PHE A 190 15.53 -0.04 -4.23
CA PHE A 190 14.77 0.16 -5.45
C PHE A 190 13.27 0.30 -5.16
N TRP A 191 12.73 -0.59 -4.33
CA TRP A 191 11.33 -0.55 -3.92
C TRP A 191 11.00 0.75 -3.21
N PHE A 192 11.83 1.17 -2.25
CA PHE A 192 11.61 2.40 -1.51
C PHE A 192 11.57 3.63 -2.43
N PHE A 193 12.54 3.75 -3.36
CA PHE A 193 12.57 4.89 -4.29
C PHE A 193 11.40 4.89 -5.27
N ILE A 194 11.00 3.74 -5.78
CA ILE A 194 9.80 3.63 -6.62
C ILE A 194 8.56 4.04 -5.84
N MET A 195 8.42 3.59 -4.60
CA MET A 195 7.29 3.98 -3.77
C MET A 195 7.25 5.48 -3.54
N ILE A 196 8.38 6.19 -3.43
CA ILE A 196 8.42 7.67 -3.37
C ILE A 196 7.83 8.28 -4.64
N ILE A 197 8.29 7.82 -5.81
CA ILE A 197 7.84 8.35 -7.11
C ILE A 197 6.34 8.12 -7.28
N PHE A 198 5.88 6.90 -7.01
CA PHE A 198 4.47 6.54 -7.18
C PHE A 198 3.58 7.17 -6.11
N ALA A 199 4.03 7.29 -4.86
CA ALA A 199 3.29 8.02 -3.82
C ALA A 199 3.00 9.46 -4.26
N ARG A 200 3.99 10.15 -4.83
CA ARG A 200 3.80 11.49 -5.40
C ARG A 200 2.87 11.49 -6.62
N ALA A 201 3.07 10.56 -7.55
CA ALA A 201 2.24 10.45 -8.75
C ALA A 201 0.76 10.23 -8.40
N PHE A 202 0.48 9.34 -7.44
CA PHE A 202 -0.88 9.13 -6.93
C PHE A 202 -1.46 10.40 -6.30
N GLY A 203 -0.70 11.12 -5.46
CA GLY A 203 -1.15 12.38 -4.88
C GLY A 203 -1.58 13.40 -5.94
N LEU A 204 -0.76 13.58 -6.99
CA LEU A 204 -1.05 14.51 -8.09
C LEU A 204 -2.28 14.10 -8.92
N LEU A 205 -2.42 12.80 -9.24
CA LEU A 205 -3.56 12.28 -9.99
C LEU A 205 -4.89 12.43 -9.23
N ILE A 206 -4.84 12.23 -7.91
CA ILE A 206 -6.02 12.45 -7.06
C ILE A 206 -6.39 13.92 -7.04
N ARG A 207 -5.41 14.82 -6.89
CA ARG A 207 -5.66 16.27 -6.95
C ARG A 207 -6.35 16.66 -8.27
N GLN A 208 -5.86 16.15 -9.39
CA GLN A 208 -6.44 16.42 -10.71
C GLN A 208 -7.86 15.88 -10.86
N SER A 209 -8.14 14.67 -10.37
CA SER A 209 -9.47 14.07 -10.47
C SER A 209 -10.52 14.72 -9.56
N LEU A 210 -10.08 15.46 -8.54
CA LEU A 210 -10.95 16.21 -7.62
C LEU A 210 -11.07 17.70 -7.96
N ALA A 211 -10.27 18.21 -8.91
CA ALA A 211 -10.39 19.59 -9.36
C ALA A 211 -11.76 19.81 -10.04
N PRO A 212 -12.45 20.93 -9.80
CA PRO A 212 -13.66 21.28 -10.53
C PRO A 212 -13.36 21.28 -12.03
N PRO A 213 -14.28 20.84 -12.91
CA PRO A 213 -14.09 20.96 -14.34
C PRO A 213 -13.85 22.44 -14.67
N GLU A 214 -12.77 22.73 -15.41
CA GLU A 214 -12.51 24.09 -15.87
C GLU A 214 -13.76 24.58 -16.61
N PRO A 215 -14.25 25.80 -16.32
CA PRO A 215 -15.39 26.34 -17.03
C PRO A 215 -15.06 26.31 -18.53
N PRO A 216 -16.02 25.94 -19.40
CA PRO A 216 -15.78 25.91 -20.83
C PRO A 216 -15.21 27.27 -21.21
N VAL A 217 -14.01 27.26 -21.82
CA VAL A 217 -13.37 28.46 -22.34
C VAL A 217 -14.40 29.06 -23.27
N SER A 218 -15.08 30.13 -22.82
CA SER A 218 -16.01 30.84 -23.68
C SER A 218 -15.16 31.35 -24.81
N SER A 219 -15.28 30.73 -25.98
CA SER A 219 -14.75 31.29 -27.21
C SER A 219 -15.45 32.62 -27.38
N MET A 220 -14.84 33.69 -26.86
CA MET A 220 -15.18 35.05 -27.23
C MET A 220 -14.77 35.18 -28.70
N ASN A 221 -15.73 34.88 -29.57
CA ASN A 221 -15.81 35.39 -30.93
C ASN A 221 -17.05 36.26 -31.00
#